data_AF-A0A7S4AZ20-F1
#
_entry.id   AF-A0A7S4AZ20-F1
#
_cell.length_a   1.000
_cell.length_b   1.000
_cell.length_c   1.000
_cell.angle_alpha   90.00
_cell.angle_beta   90.00
_cell.angle_gamma   90.00
#
_symmetry.space_group_name_H-M   'P 1'
#
loop_
_entity.id
_entity.type
_entity.pdbx_description
1 polymer ?
#
loop_
_entity_poly.entity_id
_entity_poly.type
_entity_poly.pdbx_seq_one_letter_code
_entity_poly.pdbx_strand_id
1 'polypeptide(L)'
;STAEFAIYAMHCETMRRLGAQVGGAVDRTFGGVRVQAGPAVVLLPSFAPCISLLATKLPSPEAISITSTSSLIVSGDKVQIQSLSLDGALEIDVADGGSLTVLSLSVRNRGWAFVELDEAEHATANEVLAMRGFKLVKHEERTVRVAAGEHVVIDEDQKADY
;
A
#
# COMPACT_ATOMS: atom_id res chain seq x y z
N SER A 1 -18.01 -0.94 4.57
CA SER A 1 -17.04 0.18 4.49
C SER A 1 -16.14 0.29 5.71
N THR A 2 -16.68 0.39 6.93
CA THR A 2 -15.89 0.55 8.16
C THR A 2 -14.83 -0.55 8.39
N ALA A 3 -15.17 -1.82 8.13
CA ALA A 3 -14.25 -2.94 8.29
C ALA A 3 -13.03 -2.90 7.36
N GLU A 4 -13.22 -2.48 6.10
CA GLU A 4 -12.13 -2.38 5.10
C GLU A 4 -11.11 -1.31 5.51
N PHE A 5 -11.58 -0.11 5.88
CA PHE A 5 -10.69 0.94 6.40
C PHE A 5 -10.03 0.57 7.73
N ALA A 6 -10.68 -0.24 8.57
CA ALA A 6 -10.06 -0.74 9.80
C ALA A 6 -8.87 -1.68 9.51
N ILE A 7 -8.94 -2.49 8.46
CA ILE A 7 -7.81 -3.34 8.03
C ILE A 7 -6.65 -2.48 7.52
N TYR A 8 -6.91 -1.48 6.68
CA TYR A 8 -5.86 -0.55 6.22
C TYR A 8 -5.21 0.19 7.41
N ALA A 9 -6.03 0.67 8.34
CA ALA A 9 -5.56 1.32 9.55
C ALA A 9 -4.70 0.40 10.41
N MET A 10 -5.05 -0.89 10.53
CA MET A 10 -4.27 -1.88 11.27
C MET A 10 -2.88 -2.11 10.65
N HIS A 11 -2.77 -2.21 9.32
CA HIS A 11 -1.47 -2.30 8.66
C HIS A 11 -0.64 -1.02 8.85
N CYS A 12 -1.25 0.15 8.66
CA CYS A 12 -0.59 1.44 8.90
C CYS A 12 -0.06 1.54 10.33
N GLU A 13 -0.88 1.20 11.32
CA GLU A 13 -0.52 1.24 12.73
C GLU A 13 0.60 0.26 13.05
N THR A 14 0.59 -0.92 12.45
CA THR A 14 1.67 -1.90 12.61
C THR A 14 2.99 -1.35 12.09
N MET A 15 2.99 -0.73 10.90
CA MET A 15 4.18 -0.09 10.35
C MET A 15 4.67 1.08 11.22
N ARG A 16 3.76 1.92 11.73
CA ARG A 16 4.12 3.01 12.67
C ARG A 16 4.77 2.49 13.94
N ARG A 17 4.24 1.41 14.52
CA ARG A 17 4.80 0.78 15.73
C ARG A 17 6.20 0.22 15.51
N LEU A 18 6.55 -0.14 14.28
CA LEU A 18 7.90 -0.56 13.92
C LEU A 18 8.83 0.64 13.67
N GLY A 19 8.32 1.86 13.52
CA GLY A 19 9.11 3.08 13.33
C GLY A 19 8.85 3.81 12.00
N ALA A 20 7.99 3.28 11.12
CA ALA A 20 7.70 3.91 9.84
C ALA A 20 6.84 5.18 9.95
N GLN A 21 7.10 6.13 9.06
CA GLN A 21 6.40 7.41 8.99
C GLN A 21 5.18 7.28 8.06
N VAL A 22 4.06 6.81 8.62
CA VAL A 22 2.81 6.62 7.85
C VAL A 22 1.82 7.75 8.15
N GLY A 23 1.37 8.45 7.10
CA GLY A 23 0.45 9.58 7.19
C GLY A 23 -0.85 9.25 7.94
N GLY A 24 -1.41 10.25 8.62
CA GLY A 24 -2.62 10.11 9.43
C GLY A 24 -3.89 9.84 8.60
N ALA A 25 -4.94 9.36 9.28
CA ALA A 25 -6.26 9.23 8.68
C ALA A 25 -7.04 10.54 8.76
N VAL A 26 -7.96 10.74 7.82
CA VAL A 26 -8.91 11.86 7.78
C VAL A 26 -10.34 11.34 7.74
N ASP A 27 -11.26 12.03 8.42
CA ASP A 27 -12.68 11.73 8.38
C ASP A 27 -13.20 11.85 6.95
N ARG A 28 -13.81 10.76 6.45
CA ARG A 28 -14.58 10.75 5.20
C ARG A 28 -15.92 10.10 5.41
N THR A 29 -16.87 10.43 4.54
CA THR A 29 -18.20 9.83 4.51
C THR A 29 -18.41 9.18 3.15
N PHE A 30 -18.93 7.95 3.14
CA PHE A 30 -19.34 7.23 1.94
C PHE A 30 -20.73 6.63 2.17
N GLY A 31 -21.71 6.97 1.36
CA GLY A 31 -23.09 6.49 1.49
C GLY A 31 -23.69 6.78 2.87
N GLY A 32 -23.35 7.93 3.47
CA GLY A 32 -23.77 8.30 4.83
C GLY A 32 -22.98 7.63 5.97
N VAL A 33 -22.02 6.76 5.68
CA VAL A 33 -21.18 6.09 6.68
C VAL A 33 -19.85 6.84 6.87
N ARG A 34 -19.58 7.27 8.10
CA ARG A 34 -18.31 7.93 8.47
C ARG A 34 -17.20 6.90 8.66
N VAL A 35 -16.03 7.18 8.11
CA VAL A 35 -14.82 6.34 8.19
C VAL A 35 -13.58 7.21 8.40
N GLN A 36 -12.56 6.65 9.04
CA GLN A 36 -11.22 7.22 9.15
C GLN A 36 -10.40 6.74 7.95
N ALA A 37 -10.29 7.55 6.91
CA ALA A 37 -9.56 7.20 5.68
C ALA A 37 -8.11 7.67 5.75
N GLY A 38 -7.19 6.74 6.00
CA GLY A 38 -5.75 6.95 5.84
C GLY A 38 -5.21 6.26 4.59
N PRO A 39 -3.88 6.04 4.51
CA PRO A 39 -3.26 5.29 3.43
C PRO A 39 -3.87 3.89 3.30
N ALA A 40 -4.08 3.45 2.06
CA ALA A 40 -4.55 2.09 1.77
C ALA A 40 -3.35 1.13 1.74
N VAL A 41 -2.94 0.66 2.91
CA VAL A 41 -1.83 -0.31 3.04
C VAL A 41 -2.38 -1.72 3.19
N VAL A 42 -1.93 -2.63 2.34
CA VAL A 42 -2.26 -4.05 2.36
C VAL A 42 -0.97 -4.87 2.34
N LEU A 43 -0.66 -5.49 3.48
CA LEU A 43 0.46 -6.42 3.61
C LEU A 43 -0.11 -7.83 3.51
N LEU A 44 0.15 -8.53 2.40
CA LEU A 44 -0.41 -9.86 2.23
C LEU A 44 0.27 -10.85 3.20
N PRO A 45 -0.43 -11.91 3.64
CA PRO A 45 0.16 -12.93 4.50
C PRO A 45 1.42 -13.59 3.92
N SER A 46 1.56 -13.64 2.58
CA SER A 46 2.76 -14.13 1.92
C SER A 46 3.99 -13.25 2.17
N PHE A 47 3.80 -11.96 2.43
CA PHE A 47 4.87 -11.03 2.78
C PHE A 47 5.21 -11.09 4.28
N ALA A 48 4.21 -10.88 5.12
CA ALA A 48 4.39 -10.90 6.57
C ALA A 48 3.07 -11.25 7.28
N PRO A 49 2.89 -12.49 7.76
CA PRO A 49 1.66 -12.89 8.44
C PRO A 49 1.58 -12.40 9.90
N CYS A 50 2.67 -11.88 10.46
CA CYS A 50 2.73 -11.33 11.81
C CYS A 50 3.77 -10.22 11.96
N ILE A 51 3.66 -9.43 13.03
CA ILE A 51 4.51 -8.26 13.29
C ILE A 51 6.00 -8.63 13.39
N SER A 52 6.34 -9.76 14.03
CA SER A 52 7.74 -10.17 14.18
C SER A 52 8.38 -10.49 12.84
N LEU A 53 7.64 -11.10 11.90
CA LEU A 53 8.13 -11.31 10.54
C LEU A 53 8.21 -10.00 9.76
N LEU A 54 7.21 -9.11 9.89
CA LEU A 54 7.26 -7.79 9.26
C LEU A 54 8.50 -6.99 9.67
N ALA A 55 8.88 -7.02 10.95
CA ALA A 55 10.08 -6.35 11.45
C ALA A 55 11.37 -6.83 10.75
N THR A 56 11.44 -8.11 10.37
CA THR A 56 12.60 -8.65 9.62
C THR A 56 12.62 -8.26 8.14
N LYS A 57 11.47 -7.86 7.60
CA LYS A 57 11.33 -7.41 6.20
C LYS A 57 11.59 -5.90 6.08
N LEU A 58 11.52 -5.15 7.18
CA LEU A 58 11.73 -3.70 7.25
C LEU A 58 12.95 -3.39 8.14
N PRO A 59 14.20 -3.56 7.65
CA PRO A 59 15.40 -3.40 8.47
C PRO A 59 15.69 -1.97 8.93
N SER A 60 15.15 -0.96 8.23
CA SER A 60 15.32 0.47 8.56
C SER A 60 13.95 1.18 8.51
N PRO A 61 13.00 0.82 9.39
CA PRO A 61 11.62 1.27 9.29
C PRO A 61 11.48 2.79 9.33
N GLU A 62 12.36 3.51 10.03
CA GLU A 62 12.42 4.97 10.07
C GLU A 62 12.67 5.64 8.71
N ALA A 63 13.25 4.92 7.74
CA ALA A 63 13.48 5.36 6.37
C ALA A 63 12.28 5.08 5.44
N ILE A 64 11.17 4.59 5.99
CA ILE A 64 9.93 4.34 5.24
C ILE A 64 8.94 5.47 5.53
N SER A 65 8.54 6.19 4.49
CA SER A 65 7.55 7.26 4.53
C SER A 65 6.42 7.00 3.53
N ILE A 66 5.17 7.07 4.00
CA ILE A 66 3.96 6.85 3.20
C ILE A 66 2.99 8.01 3.44
N THR A 67 2.64 8.77 2.40
CA THR A 67 1.70 9.91 2.54
C THR A 67 0.27 9.44 2.84
N SER A 68 -0.55 10.30 3.46
CA SER A 68 -1.93 9.98 3.91
C SER A 68 -2.87 9.51 2.78
N THR A 69 -2.57 9.83 1.53
CA THR A 69 -3.36 9.49 0.33
C THR A 69 -2.77 8.34 -0.47
N SER A 70 -1.68 7.73 0.01
CA SER A 70 -0.99 6.67 -0.71
C SER A 70 -1.67 5.31 -0.63
N SER A 71 -1.37 4.45 -1.59
CA SER A 71 -1.78 3.04 -1.62
C SER A 71 -0.55 2.14 -1.76
N LEU A 72 -0.43 1.15 -0.89
CA LEU A 72 0.68 0.20 -0.89
C LEU A 72 0.14 -1.21 -0.81
N ILE A 73 0.50 -2.05 -1.77
CA ILE A 73 0.26 -3.50 -1.71
C ILE A 73 1.59 -4.21 -1.79
N VAL A 74 1.83 -5.17 -0.88
CA VAL A 74 3.05 -5.98 -0.87
C VAL A 74 2.69 -7.46 -0.74
N SER A 75 3.16 -8.27 -1.70
CA SER A 75 3.06 -9.72 -1.71
C SER A 75 4.39 -10.39 -2.03
N GLY A 76 4.55 -11.59 -1.46
CA GLY A 76 5.71 -12.46 -1.67
C GLY A 76 6.64 -12.54 -0.47
N ASP A 77 7.18 -13.73 -0.21
CA ASP A 77 7.97 -14.00 1.00
C ASP A 77 9.30 -13.24 0.98
N LYS A 78 10.10 -13.36 -0.09
CA LYS A 78 11.47 -12.81 -0.11
C LYS A 78 11.51 -11.34 -0.53
N VAL A 79 10.80 -10.48 0.17
CA VAL A 79 10.82 -9.02 -0.01
C VAL A 79 11.48 -8.36 1.21
N GLN A 80 12.46 -7.48 1.00
CA GLN A 80 12.97 -6.58 2.02
C GLN A 80 12.89 -5.14 1.55
N ILE A 81 12.47 -4.23 2.43
CA ILE A 81 12.32 -2.80 2.15
C ILE A 81 13.11 -2.02 3.19
N GLN A 82 14.26 -1.49 2.77
CA GLN A 82 15.14 -0.69 3.60
C GLN A 82 14.72 0.77 3.61
N SER A 83 14.52 1.38 2.44
CA SER A 83 14.08 2.77 2.31
C SER A 83 13.00 2.89 1.25
N LEU A 84 11.93 3.62 1.57
CA LEU A 84 10.79 3.85 0.67
C LEU A 84 10.19 5.22 0.95
N SER A 85 10.06 6.06 -0.08
CA SER A 85 9.24 7.27 -0.04
C SER A 85 8.08 7.12 -1.02
N LEU A 86 6.86 7.01 -0.49
CA LEU A 86 5.66 6.77 -1.27
C LEU A 86 4.67 7.94 -1.14
N ASP A 87 4.43 8.60 -2.27
CA ASP A 87 3.37 9.59 -2.50
C ASP A 87 2.57 9.23 -3.75
N GLY A 88 1.63 8.29 -3.61
CA GLY A 88 0.87 7.71 -4.71
C GLY A 88 0.57 6.23 -4.48
N ALA A 89 0.55 5.43 -5.54
CA ALA A 89 0.29 3.99 -5.48
C ALA A 89 1.50 3.15 -5.90
N LEU A 90 1.81 2.14 -5.08
CA LEU A 90 2.85 1.13 -5.34
C LEU A 90 2.29 -0.27 -5.06
N GLU A 91 2.47 -1.16 -6.03
CA GLU A 91 2.22 -2.60 -5.89
C GLU A 91 3.54 -3.36 -6.07
N ILE A 92 3.90 -4.14 -5.06
CA ILE A 92 5.03 -5.06 -5.09
C ILE A 92 4.46 -6.47 -5.09
N ASP A 93 4.78 -7.23 -6.14
CA ASP A 93 4.38 -8.62 -6.27
C ASP A 93 5.58 -9.50 -6.61
N VAL A 94 5.98 -10.34 -5.66
CA VAL A 94 7.09 -11.28 -5.82
C VAL A 94 6.55 -12.70 -5.82
N ALA A 95 6.74 -13.39 -6.95
CA ALA A 95 6.34 -14.78 -7.11
C ALA A 95 7.18 -15.70 -6.20
N ASP A 96 6.63 -16.89 -5.91
CA ASP A 96 7.34 -17.92 -5.16
C ASP A 96 8.67 -18.29 -5.85
N GLY A 97 9.76 -18.22 -5.09
CA GLY A 97 11.11 -18.45 -5.61
C GLY A 97 11.81 -17.21 -6.20
N GLY A 98 11.10 -16.08 -6.37
CA GLY A 98 11.70 -14.78 -6.64
C GLY A 98 12.18 -14.08 -5.36
N SER A 99 12.94 -13.00 -5.49
CA SER A 99 13.28 -12.13 -4.35
C SER A 99 13.51 -10.68 -4.76
N LEU A 100 13.14 -9.76 -3.86
CA LEU A 100 13.27 -8.33 -4.01
C LEU A 100 13.95 -7.71 -2.78
N THR A 101 14.97 -6.90 -3.01
CA THR A 101 15.52 -5.99 -1.99
C THR A 101 15.38 -4.55 -2.48
N VAL A 102 14.63 -3.74 -1.75
CA VAL A 102 14.51 -2.31 -1.99
C VAL A 102 15.48 -1.59 -1.06
N LEU A 103 16.64 -1.20 -1.58
CA LEU A 103 17.62 -0.40 -0.85
C LEU A 103 17.16 1.06 -0.75
N SER A 104 16.73 1.62 -1.88
CA SER A 104 16.12 2.95 -1.96
C SER A 104 15.16 3.05 -3.14
N LEU A 105 13.95 3.54 -2.88
CA LEU A 105 12.88 3.70 -3.87
C LEU A 105 12.03 4.92 -3.55
N SER A 106 11.88 5.82 -4.54
CA SER A 106 10.93 6.93 -4.47
C SER A 106 9.83 6.73 -5.50
N VAL A 107 8.58 6.78 -5.04
CA VAL A 107 7.40 6.65 -5.91
C VAL A 107 6.51 7.87 -5.70
N ARG A 108 6.40 8.68 -6.75
CA ARG A 108 5.45 9.79 -6.81
C ARG A 108 4.58 9.66 -8.04
N ASN A 109 3.28 9.49 -7.85
CA ASN A 109 2.32 9.34 -8.95
C ASN A 109 0.91 9.76 -8.51
N ARG A 110 -0.05 9.78 -9.44
CA ARG A 110 -1.44 10.21 -9.14
C ARG A 110 -2.21 9.25 -8.23
N GLY A 111 -1.67 8.07 -7.95
CA GLY A 111 -2.19 7.11 -7.00
C GLY A 111 -3.61 6.62 -7.29
N TRP A 112 -4.28 6.18 -6.23
CA TRP A 112 -5.66 5.70 -6.27
C TRP A 112 -6.57 6.62 -5.45
N ALA A 113 -7.86 6.63 -5.80
CA ALA A 113 -8.87 7.42 -5.11
C ALA A 113 -10.10 6.58 -4.75
N PHE A 114 -10.54 6.66 -3.50
CA PHE A 114 -11.86 6.18 -3.09
C PHE A 114 -12.89 7.25 -3.44
N VAL A 115 -13.76 6.96 -4.40
CA VAL A 115 -14.78 7.88 -4.93
C VAL A 115 -16.14 7.34 -4.57
N GLU A 116 -16.96 8.16 -3.91
CA GLU A 116 -18.34 7.82 -3.58
C GLU A 116 -19.13 7.51 -4.87
N LEU A 117 -20.03 6.53 -4.80
CA LEU A 117 -20.91 6.24 -5.94
C LEU A 117 -21.98 7.32 -6.03
N ASP A 118 -22.20 7.86 -7.24
CA ASP A 118 -23.37 8.70 -7.50
C ASP A 118 -24.65 7.84 -7.61
N GLU A 119 -25.82 8.49 -7.72
CA GLU A 119 -27.11 7.80 -7.80
C GLU A 119 -27.21 6.83 -8.99
N ALA A 120 -26.66 7.20 -10.15
CA ALA A 120 -26.71 6.38 -11.35
C ALA A 120 -25.77 5.17 -11.24
N GLU A 121 -24.58 5.39 -10.68
CA GLU A 121 -23.62 4.34 -10.38
C GLU A 121 -24.13 3.40 -9.30
N HIS A 122 -24.82 3.91 -8.29
CA HIS A 122 -25.42 3.09 -7.25
C HIS A 122 -26.53 2.19 -7.81
N ALA A 123 -27.37 2.71 -8.71
CA ALA A 123 -28.45 1.95 -9.33
C ALA A 123 -27.97 0.81 -10.24
N THR A 124 -26.74 0.87 -10.73
CA THR A 124 -26.15 -0.10 -11.66
C THR A 124 -24.96 -0.87 -11.08
N ALA A 125 -24.53 -0.52 -9.87
CA ALA A 125 -23.44 -1.16 -9.17
C ALA A 125 -23.76 -2.63 -8.87
N ASN A 126 -22.73 -3.46 -8.94
CA ASN A 126 -22.83 -4.79 -8.34
C ASN A 126 -23.08 -4.67 -6.82
N GLU A 127 -23.61 -5.73 -6.22
CA GLU A 127 -24.00 -5.75 -4.81
C GLU A 127 -22.86 -5.31 -3.87
N VAL A 128 -21.62 -5.72 -4.17
CA VAL A 128 -20.44 -5.40 -3.36
C VAL A 128 -20.10 -3.90 -3.37
N LEU A 129 -20.24 -3.23 -4.52
CA LEU A 129 -20.03 -1.79 -4.65
C LEU A 129 -21.19 -1.00 -4.03
N ALA A 130 -22.43 -1.44 -4.27
CA ALA A 130 -23.63 -0.82 -3.69
C ALA A 130 -23.59 -0.85 -2.15
N MET A 131 -23.24 -2.00 -1.55
CA MET A 131 -23.14 -2.14 -0.09
C MET A 131 -22.05 -1.26 0.54
N ARG A 132 -20.94 -0.98 -0.17
CA ARG A 132 -19.85 -0.16 0.38
C ARG A 132 -19.99 1.34 0.08
N GLY A 133 -20.76 1.71 -0.95
CA GLY A 133 -21.06 3.11 -1.29
C GLY A 133 -19.91 3.90 -1.94
N PHE A 134 -18.84 3.22 -2.37
CA PHE A 134 -17.73 3.86 -3.10
C PHE A 134 -17.07 2.87 -4.06
N LYS A 135 -16.34 3.40 -5.04
CA LYS A 135 -15.45 2.67 -5.95
C LYS A 135 -14.00 3.13 -5.75
N LEU A 136 -13.07 2.24 -6.08
CA LEU A 136 -11.65 2.57 -6.15
C LEU A 136 -11.29 2.93 -7.59
N VAL A 137 -10.80 4.15 -7.81
CA VAL A 137 -10.32 4.63 -9.11
C VAL A 137 -8.79 4.61 -9.09
N LYS A 138 -8.18 3.80 -9.97
CA LYS A 138 -6.73 3.73 -10.13
C LYS A 138 -6.28 4.76 -11.17
N HIS A 139 -5.81 5.94 -10.75
CA HIS A 139 -5.35 6.96 -11.70
C HIS A 139 -3.96 6.66 -12.25
N GLU A 140 -3.06 6.19 -11.38
CA GLU A 140 -1.70 5.80 -11.74
C GLU A 140 -1.18 4.84 -10.66
N GLU A 141 -0.28 3.93 -11.04
CA GLU A 141 0.39 3.03 -10.11
C GLU A 141 1.77 2.65 -10.64
N ARG A 142 2.74 2.48 -9.74
CA ARG A 142 3.99 1.79 -10.05
C ARG A 142 3.84 0.34 -9.62
N THR A 143 4.13 -0.60 -10.52
CA THR A 143 4.15 -2.03 -10.19
C THR A 143 5.57 -2.57 -10.29
N VAL A 144 6.02 -3.28 -9.26
CA VAL A 144 7.24 -4.07 -9.26
C VAL A 144 6.82 -5.53 -9.24
N ARG A 145 7.09 -6.25 -10.32
CA ARG A 145 6.86 -7.70 -10.40
C ARG A 145 8.20 -8.41 -10.48
N VAL A 146 8.37 -9.46 -9.68
CA VAL A 146 9.55 -10.32 -9.71
C VAL A 146 9.11 -11.76 -9.94
N ALA A 147 9.60 -12.37 -11.00
CA ALA A 147 9.27 -13.73 -11.35
C ALA A 147 10.05 -14.76 -10.51
N ALA A 148 9.61 -16.02 -10.55
CA ALA A 148 10.32 -17.11 -9.91
C ALA A 148 11.75 -17.24 -10.48
N GLY A 149 12.76 -17.35 -9.61
CA GLY A 149 14.17 -17.43 -9.99
C GLY A 149 14.84 -16.09 -10.26
N GLU A 150 14.11 -14.97 -10.19
CA GLU A 150 14.69 -13.64 -10.29
C GLU A 150 15.12 -13.09 -8.93
N HIS A 151 16.21 -12.32 -8.96
CA HIS A 151 16.75 -11.60 -7.81
C HIS A 151 16.90 -10.14 -8.21
N VAL A 152 16.00 -9.29 -7.71
CA VAL A 152 15.95 -7.86 -8.06
C VAL A 152 16.39 -7.02 -6.88
N VAL A 153 17.27 -6.06 -7.14
CA VAL A 153 17.67 -5.04 -6.18
C VAL A 153 17.29 -3.68 -6.77
N ILE A 154 16.53 -2.89 -6.01
CA ILE A 154 16.16 -1.51 -6.38
C ILE A 154 16.97 -0.55 -5.52
N ASP A 155 17.79 0.24 -6.19
CA ASP A 155 18.57 1.33 -5.60
C ASP A 155 18.52 2.53 -6.56
N GLU A 156 17.63 3.49 -6.27
CA GLU A 156 17.47 4.68 -7.11
C GLU A 156 18.43 5.81 -6.76
N ASP A 157 19.09 5.77 -5.60
CA ASP A 157 20.06 6.79 -5.21
C ASP A 157 21.37 6.67 -6.01
N GLN A 158 21.69 5.47 -6.51
CA GLN A 158 22.86 5.25 -7.38
C GLN A 158 22.72 5.81 -8.81
N LYS A 159 21.55 6.31 -9.21
CA LYS A 159 21.36 6.89 -10.56
C LYS A 159 21.76 8.37 -10.68
N ALA A 160 22.23 9.00 -9.59
CA ALA A 160 22.57 10.42 -9.57
C ALA A 160 24.01 10.77 -10.01
N ASP A 161 24.88 9.78 -10.24
CA ASP A 161 26.28 9.99 -10.66
C ASP A 161 26.48 9.67 -12.15
N TYR A 162 26.12 10.58 -13.07
CA TYR A 162 26.69 10.68 -14.44
C TYR A 162 26.49 12.06 -15.06
#